data_AF-A0A2V9CVD7-F1
#
_entry.id   AF-A0A2V9CVD7-F1
#
_cell.length_a   1.000
_cell.length_b   1.000
_cell.length_c   1.000
_cell.angle_alpha   90.00
_cell.angle_beta   90.00
_cell.angle_gamma   90.00
#
_symmetry.space_group_name_H-M   'P 1'
#
loop_
_entity.id
_entity.type
_entity.pdbx_description
1 polymer ?
#
loop_
_entity_poly.entity_id
_entity_poly.type
_entity_poly.pdbx_seq_one_letter_code
_entity_poly.pdbx_strand_id
1 'polypeptide(L)'
;MFSRTDARFGCPEYQASLEDVLREGEACIEPNSALDRHLQSCEDCRQALHDSLIASRLMRHARYPENEFSAAFVTCVMASIREATQTAPNAFWRPLELLASRMALVAAVALLALSVYLGEFAPARGTVAVNGPVELGAGLPEPPAQPANADEVLMSLADTEDAI
;
A
#
# COMPACT_ATOMS: atom_id res chain seq x y z
N MET A 1 11.52 -16.49 -13.05
CA MET A 1 11.00 -17.82 -12.71
C MET A 1 11.75 -18.26 -11.46
N PHE A 2 11.22 -17.93 -10.28
CA PHE A 2 11.84 -18.29 -9.01
C PHE A 2 11.42 -19.72 -8.70
N SER A 3 12.32 -20.67 -8.92
CA SER A 3 12.10 -22.04 -8.49
C SER A 3 11.85 -22.03 -6.99
N ARG A 4 10.71 -22.58 -6.60
CA ARG A 4 10.29 -22.81 -5.22
C ARG A 4 11.43 -23.52 -4.50
N THR A 5 12.22 -22.79 -3.72
CA THR A 5 13.17 -23.37 -2.80
C THR A 5 12.34 -23.97 -1.68
N ASP A 6 12.04 -25.27 -1.80
CA ASP A 6 11.78 -26.10 -0.63
C ASP A 6 13.10 -26.16 0.17
N ALA A 7 13.50 -25.04 0.76
CA ALA A 7 14.64 -24.92 1.65
C ALA A 7 14.30 -25.52 3.02
N ARG A 8 13.66 -26.69 3.02
CA ARG A 8 13.80 -27.61 4.12
C ARG A 8 15.16 -28.24 3.89
N PHE A 9 16.10 -27.99 4.79
CA PHE A 9 17.33 -28.78 4.84
C PHE A 9 16.95 -30.24 4.60
N GLY A 10 17.50 -30.87 3.55
CA GLY A 10 17.10 -32.22 3.13
C GLY A 10 17.27 -33.26 4.24
N CYS A 11 17.97 -32.88 5.31
CA CYS A 11 18.21 -33.67 6.50
C CYS A 11 17.65 -32.96 7.74
N PRO A 12 16.41 -33.29 8.19
CA PRO A 12 15.77 -32.60 9.31
C PRO A 12 16.48 -32.83 10.65
N GLU A 13 17.21 -33.94 10.78
CA GLU A 13 17.97 -34.28 12.00
C GLU A 13 19.07 -33.26 12.32
N TYR A 14 19.61 -32.58 11.32
CA TYR A 14 20.69 -31.60 11.47
C TYR A 14 20.20 -30.16 11.43
N GLN A 15 18.90 -29.92 11.26
CA GLN A 15 18.36 -28.57 11.09
C GLN A 15 18.67 -27.68 12.30
N ALA A 16 18.43 -28.17 13.52
CA ALA A 16 18.70 -27.40 14.74
C ALA A 16 20.19 -27.02 14.85
N SER A 17 21.09 -27.96 14.59
CA SER A 17 22.53 -27.71 14.64
C SER A 17 23.00 -26.75 13.52
N LEU A 18 22.38 -26.79 12.34
CA LEU A 18 22.66 -25.82 11.27
C LEU A 18 22.19 -24.40 11.63
N GLU A 19 21.02 -24.29 12.28
CA GLU A 19 20.51 -23.01 12.78
C GLU A 19 21.41 -22.42 13.88
N ASP A 20 21.96 -23.25 14.76
CA ASP A 20 22.94 -22.84 15.77
C ASP A 20 24.21 -22.26 15.14
N VAL A 21 24.74 -22.94 14.11
CA VAL A 21 25.89 -22.45 13.32
C VAL A 21 25.58 -21.13 12.62
N LEU A 22 24.36 -20.92 12.13
CA LEU A 22 23.99 -19.65 11.49
C LEU A 22 23.93 -18.48 12.47
N ARG A 23 23.56 -18.75 13.72
CA ARG A 23 23.45 -17.75 14.78
C ARG A 23 24.82 -17.37 15.35
N GLU A 24 25.66 -18.37 15.61
CA GLU A 24 26.93 -18.19 16.33
C GLU A 24 28.14 -18.10 15.38
N GLY A 25 28.02 -18.66 14.18
CA GLY A 25 29.04 -18.70 13.15
C GLY A 25 29.66 -20.08 12.96
N GLU A 26 30.44 -20.21 11.89
CA GLU A 26 31.08 -21.47 11.47
C GLU A 26 32.11 -22.01 12.48
N ALA A 27 32.59 -21.15 13.39
CA ALA A 27 33.51 -21.52 14.47
C ALA A 27 32.91 -22.47 15.51
N CYS A 28 31.57 -22.62 15.52
CA CYS A 28 30.85 -23.48 16.47
C CYS A 28 30.78 -24.94 16.01
N ILE A 29 31.23 -25.25 14.79
CA ILE A 29 31.27 -26.63 14.29
C ILE A 29 32.46 -27.33 14.93
N GLU A 30 32.17 -28.24 15.87
CA GLU A 30 33.21 -29.07 16.49
C GLU A 30 33.75 -30.09 15.47
N PRO A 31 35.09 -30.21 15.33
CA PRO A 31 35.69 -31.13 14.36
C PRO A 31 35.35 -32.58 14.70
N ASN A 32 35.00 -33.38 13.70
CA ASN A 32 34.50 -34.76 13.83
C ASN A 32 33.13 -34.91 14.50
N SER A 33 32.40 -33.81 14.74
CA SER A 33 31.01 -33.88 15.19
C SER A 33 30.13 -34.61 14.16
N ALA A 34 28.95 -35.05 14.60
CA ALA A 34 27.97 -35.64 13.70
C ALA A 34 27.59 -34.68 12.55
N LEU A 35 27.58 -33.36 12.84
CA LEU A 35 27.32 -32.32 11.86
C LEU A 35 28.48 -32.16 10.87
N ASP A 36 29.73 -32.10 11.33
CA ASP A 36 30.91 -31.99 10.46
C ASP A 36 31.00 -33.18 9.48
N ARG A 37 30.81 -34.39 9.99
CA ARG A 37 30.78 -35.60 9.14
C ARG A 37 29.62 -35.59 8.14
N HIS A 38 28.48 -35.03 8.54
CA HIS A 38 27.34 -34.87 7.64
C HIS A 38 27.64 -33.84 6.53
N LEU A 39 28.23 -32.69 6.86
CA LEU A 39 28.61 -31.67 5.89
C LEU A 39 29.69 -32.14 4.91
N GLN A 40 30.56 -33.06 5.33
CA GLN A 40 31.54 -33.72 4.45
C GLN A 40 30.91 -34.72 3.47
N SER A 41 29.73 -35.26 3.78
CA SER A 41 29.06 -36.30 2.97
C SER A 41 27.84 -35.79 2.20
N CYS A 42 27.20 -34.71 2.63
CA CYS A 42 26.01 -34.13 2.02
C CYS A 42 26.32 -32.77 1.38
N GLU A 43 26.37 -32.75 0.04
CA GLU A 43 26.63 -31.53 -0.73
C GLU A 43 25.52 -30.48 -0.59
N ASP A 44 24.25 -30.91 -0.57
CA ASP A 44 23.10 -30.00 -0.49
C ASP A 44 23.10 -29.20 0.83
N CYS A 45 23.34 -29.87 1.95
CA CYS A 45 23.40 -29.22 3.26
C CYS A 45 24.62 -28.29 3.37
N ARG A 46 25.75 -28.68 2.79
CA ARG A 46 26.96 -27.82 2.71
C ARG A 46 26.70 -26.56 1.89
N GLN A 47 26.08 -26.69 0.72
CA GLN A 47 25.75 -25.56 -0.14
C GLN A 47 24.72 -24.64 0.52
N ALA A 48 23.66 -25.21 1.11
CA ALA A 48 22.64 -24.44 1.82
C ALA A 48 23.22 -23.66 3.02
N LEU A 49 24.14 -24.26 3.79
CA LEU A 49 24.82 -23.59 4.89
C LEU A 49 25.71 -22.45 4.39
N HIS A 50 26.48 -22.68 3.33
CA HIS A 50 27.33 -21.66 2.73
C HIS A 50 26.52 -20.47 2.20
N ASP A 51 25.42 -20.72 1.48
CA ASP A 51 24.56 -19.69 0.91
C ASP A 51 23.86 -18.86 2.00
N SER A 52 23.41 -19.51 3.07
CA SER A 52 22.78 -18.84 4.20
C SER A 52 23.80 -18.03 5.04
N LEU A 53 25.04 -18.48 5.17
CA LEU A 53 26.12 -17.68 5.78
C LEU A 53 26.45 -16.44 4.94
N ILE A 54 26.53 -16.57 3.61
CA ILE A 54 26.73 -15.42 2.71
C ILE A 54 25.56 -14.43 2.83
N ALA A 55 24.33 -14.92 2.74
CA ALA A 55 23.14 -14.08 2.86
C ALA A 55 23.12 -13.34 4.21
N SER A 56 23.49 -14.02 5.30
CA SER A 56 23.59 -13.43 6.64
C SER A 56 24.67 -12.34 6.71
N ARG A 57 25.83 -12.54 6.07
CA ARG A 57 26.86 -11.50 5.97
C ARG A 57 26.36 -10.30 5.17
N LEU A 58 25.74 -10.52 4.01
CA LEU A 58 25.20 -9.44 3.18
C LEU A 58 24.14 -8.63 3.92
N MET A 59 23.20 -9.29 4.61
CA MET A 59 22.18 -8.63 5.41
C MET A 59 22.77 -7.83 6.57
N ARG A 60 23.87 -8.31 7.17
CA ARG A 60 24.59 -7.57 8.23
C ARG A 60 25.21 -6.28 7.69
N HIS A 61 25.83 -6.33 6.50
CA HIS A 61 26.36 -5.13 5.83
C HIS A 61 25.25 -4.18 5.36
N ALA A 62 24.09 -4.71 4.95
CA ALA A 62 22.94 -3.90 4.59
C ALA A 62 22.29 -3.20 5.80
N ARG A 63 22.35 -3.81 6.99
CA ARG A 63 21.77 -3.26 8.23
C ARG A 63 22.53 -2.03 8.75
N TYR A 64 23.84 -1.98 8.52
CA TYR A 64 24.67 -0.82 8.81
C TYR A 64 25.49 -0.49 7.57
N PRO A 65 24.94 0.29 6.63
CA PRO A 65 25.75 0.81 5.54
C PRO A 65 26.75 1.79 6.16
N GLU A 66 27.94 1.32 6.54
CA GLU A 66 29.09 2.16 6.87
C GLU A 66 29.66 2.86 5.62
N ASN A 67 28.95 2.80 4.50
CA ASN A 67 29.26 3.57 3.32
C ASN A 67 28.64 4.94 3.49
N GLU A 68 29.45 5.91 3.93
CA GLU A 68 29.39 7.24 3.33
C GLU A 68 29.56 7.04 1.81
N PHE A 69 28.45 6.79 1.12
CA PHE A 69 28.46 6.73 -0.33
C PHE A 69 29.07 8.03 -0.82
N SER A 70 30.07 7.94 -1.70
CA SER A 70 30.70 9.14 -2.22
C SER A 70 29.61 10.04 -2.82
N ALA A 71 29.69 11.35 -2.56
CA ALA A 71 28.70 12.31 -3.04
C ALA A 71 28.48 12.21 -4.56
N ALA A 72 29.51 11.76 -5.31
CA ALA A 72 29.44 11.48 -6.74
C ALA A 72 28.51 10.29 -7.08
N PHE A 73 28.54 9.21 -6.31
CA PHE A 73 27.64 8.06 -6.50
C PHE A 73 26.19 8.47 -6.27
N VAL A 74 25.91 9.17 -5.16
CA VAL A 74 24.57 9.69 -4.86
C VAL A 74 24.09 10.62 -5.98
N THR A 75 24.96 11.52 -6.46
CA THR A 75 24.63 12.43 -7.56
C THR A 75 24.32 11.70 -8.85
N CYS A 76 25.10 10.67 -9.22
CA CYS A 76 24.85 9.86 -10.41
C CYS A 76 23.55 9.06 -10.32
N VAL A 77 23.28 8.43 -9.18
CA VAL A 77 22.05 7.66 -8.97
C VAL A 77 20.82 8.58 -8.96
N MET A 78 20.91 9.73 -8.31
CA MET A 78 19.81 10.71 -8.33
C MET A 78 19.58 11.29 -9.73
N ALA A 79 20.65 11.47 -10.52
CA ALA A 79 20.54 11.88 -11.92
C ALA A 79 19.86 10.81 -12.78
N SER A 80 20.23 9.54 -12.64
CA SER A 80 19.61 8.44 -13.41
C SER A 80 18.15 8.21 -13.03
N ILE A 81 17.81 8.31 -11.74
CA ILE A 81 16.41 8.24 -11.28
C ILE A 81 15.60 9.40 -11.85
N ARG A 82 16.17 10.63 -11.86
CA ARG A 82 15.51 11.81 -12.42
C ARG A 82 15.27 11.66 -13.93
N GLU A 83 16.23 11.11 -14.66
CA GLU A 83 16.08 10.83 -16.09
C GLU A 83 15.00 9.77 -16.36
N ALA A 84 14.96 8.69 -15.57
CA ALA A 84 13.92 7.67 -15.65
C ALA A 84 12.52 8.20 -15.27
N THR A 85 12.43 9.07 -14.26
CA THR A 85 11.16 9.70 -13.87
C THR A 85 10.74 10.85 -14.78
N GLN A 86 11.65 11.45 -15.55
CA GLN A 86 11.26 12.40 -16.59
C GLN A 86 10.76 11.71 -17.86
N THR A 87 11.26 10.50 -18.13
CA THR A 87 10.90 9.75 -19.35
C THR A 87 9.64 8.90 -19.20
N ALA A 88 9.18 8.54 -18.00
CA ALA A 88 8.23 7.43 -17.85
C ALA A 88 6.94 7.54 -16.98
N PRO A 89 6.49 8.67 -16.40
CA PRO A 89 5.18 8.70 -15.74
C PRO A 89 4.07 9.25 -16.66
N ASN A 90 4.33 10.25 -17.49
CA ASN A 90 3.23 11.00 -18.14
C ASN A 90 2.79 10.40 -19.49
N ALA A 91 3.63 9.58 -20.12
CA ALA A 91 3.31 8.95 -21.40
C ALA A 91 2.27 7.83 -21.25
N PHE A 92 2.25 7.15 -20.09
CA PHE A 92 1.33 6.05 -19.81
C PHE A 92 -0.11 6.55 -19.50
N TRP A 93 -0.26 7.74 -18.90
CA TRP A 93 -1.57 8.30 -18.53
C TRP A 93 -2.23 9.16 -19.63
N ARG A 94 -1.48 9.64 -20.62
CA ARG A 94 -2.03 10.37 -21.79
C ARG A 94 -3.16 9.65 -22.53
N PRO A 95 -3.06 8.34 -22.84
CA PRO A 95 -4.18 7.63 -23.46
C PRO A 95 -5.41 7.54 -22.56
N LEU A 96 -5.21 7.48 -21.23
CA LEU A 96 -6.32 7.47 -20.26
C LEU A 96 -7.04 8.82 -20.22
N GLU A 97 -6.30 9.93 -20.31
CA GLU A 97 -6.82 11.30 -20.33
C GLU A 97 -7.66 11.58 -21.60
N LEU A 98 -7.21 11.08 -22.75
CA LEU A 98 -7.98 11.13 -24.00
C LEU A 98 -9.26 10.28 -23.94
N LEU A 99 -9.25 9.17 -23.21
CA LEU A 99 -10.44 8.34 -23.04
C LEU A 99 -11.44 8.98 -22.07
N ALA A 100 -10.95 9.57 -20.98
CA ALA A 100 -11.77 10.32 -20.02
C ALA A 100 -12.48 11.52 -20.68
N SER A 101 -11.78 12.31 -21.49
CA SER A 101 -12.37 13.46 -22.21
C SER A 101 -13.46 13.04 -23.21
N ARG A 102 -13.27 11.92 -23.93
CA ARG A 102 -14.29 11.36 -24.83
C ARG A 102 -15.52 10.89 -24.07
N MET A 103 -15.33 10.19 -22.95
CA MET A 103 -16.45 9.73 -22.11
C MET A 103 -17.20 10.90 -21.47
N ALA A 104 -16.50 11.95 -21.06
CA ALA A 104 -17.12 13.17 -20.53
C ALA A 104 -17.98 13.88 -21.59
N LEU A 105 -17.50 13.99 -22.84
CA LEU A 105 -18.28 14.55 -23.94
C LEU A 105 -19.52 13.71 -24.25
N VAL A 106 -19.39 12.38 -24.31
CA VAL A 106 -20.52 11.47 -24.54
C VAL A 106 -21.55 11.58 -23.41
N ALA A 107 -21.10 11.63 -22.15
CA ALA A 107 -21.97 11.80 -21.00
C ALA A 107 -22.68 13.17 -21.04
N ALA A 108 -21.99 14.25 -21.37
CA ALA A 108 -22.58 15.58 -21.50
C ALA A 108 -23.65 15.62 -22.61
N VAL A 109 -23.36 15.05 -23.79
CA VAL A 109 -24.33 14.96 -24.89
C VAL A 109 -25.51 14.08 -24.51
N ALA A 110 -25.28 12.95 -23.83
CA ALA A 110 -26.35 12.06 -23.37
C ALA A 110 -27.25 12.74 -22.33
N LEU A 111 -26.68 13.48 -21.38
CA LEU A 111 -27.44 14.25 -20.40
C LEU A 111 -28.24 15.38 -21.06
N LEU A 112 -27.68 16.02 -22.08
CA LEU A 112 -28.37 17.06 -22.84
C LEU A 112 -29.51 16.48 -23.69
N ALA A 113 -29.28 15.34 -24.35
CA ALA A 113 -30.33 14.62 -25.05
C ALA A 113 -31.43 14.14 -24.09
N LEU A 114 -31.05 13.67 -22.89
CA LEU A 114 -31.98 13.25 -21.86
C LEU A 114 -32.79 14.42 -21.30
N SER A 115 -32.19 15.61 -21.13
CA SER A 115 -32.91 16.79 -20.65
C SER A 115 -33.93 17.30 -21.67
N VAL A 116 -33.57 17.30 -22.97
CA VAL A 116 -34.51 17.62 -24.06
C VAL A 116 -35.63 16.58 -24.12
N TYR A 117 -35.29 15.29 -24.04
CA TYR A 117 -36.27 14.21 -24.03
C TYR A 117 -37.24 14.32 -22.85
N LEU A 118 -36.74 14.64 -21.64
CA LEU A 118 -37.59 14.89 -20.48
C LEU A 118 -38.43 16.16 -20.64
N GLY A 119 -37.93 17.20 -21.31
CA GLY A 119 -38.69 18.41 -21.59
C GLY A 119 -39.82 18.22 -22.62
N GLU A 120 -39.60 17.38 -23.63
CA GLU A 120 -40.57 17.17 -24.72
C GLU A 120 -41.52 15.99 -24.48
N PHE A 121 -41.04 14.91 -23.85
CA PHE A 121 -41.76 13.63 -23.75
C PHE A 121 -42.10 13.20 -22.32
N ALA A 122 -41.60 13.87 -21.28
CA ALA A 122 -42.13 13.61 -19.94
C ALA A 122 -43.45 14.36 -19.75
N PRO A 123 -44.55 13.69 -19.35
CA PRO A 123 -45.71 14.40 -18.88
C PRO A 123 -45.27 15.28 -17.71
N ALA A 124 -45.69 16.55 -17.71
CA ALA A 124 -45.38 17.51 -16.65
C ALA A 124 -45.71 16.88 -15.29
N ARG A 125 -44.72 16.26 -14.65
CA ARG A 125 -44.77 15.99 -13.23
C ARG A 125 -44.60 17.36 -12.64
N GLY A 126 -45.74 17.95 -12.29
CA GLY A 126 -45.83 19.28 -11.73
C GLY A 126 -44.69 19.46 -10.76
N THR A 127 -43.94 20.54 -10.95
CA THR A 127 -43.05 21.07 -9.93
C THR A 127 -43.93 21.30 -8.71
N VAL A 128 -43.98 20.32 -7.82
CA VAL A 128 -44.38 20.57 -6.44
C VAL A 128 -43.28 21.51 -5.97
N ALA A 129 -43.63 22.79 -5.86
CA ALA A 129 -42.84 23.72 -5.10
C ALA A 129 -42.64 23.07 -3.73
N VAL A 130 -41.43 22.62 -3.43
CA VAL A 130 -41.03 22.22 -2.08
C VAL A 130 -40.90 23.52 -1.29
N ASN A 131 -42.05 24.13 -1.02
CA ASN A 131 -42.26 25.15 -0.02
C ASN A 131 -43.16 24.50 1.03
N GLY A 132 -42.57 23.59 1.81
CA GLY A 132 -43.27 22.88 2.87
C GLY A 132 -42.31 21.87 3.51
N PRO A 133 -42.21 21.83 4.85
CA PRO A 133 -41.31 20.92 5.54
C PRO A 133 -41.76 19.49 5.23
N VAL A 134 -40.84 18.73 4.64
CA VAL A 134 -41.03 17.30 4.37
C VAL A 134 -40.91 16.58 5.71
N GLU A 135 -42.04 16.23 6.32
CA GLU A 135 -42.08 15.15 7.32
C GLU A 135 -41.94 13.81 6.58
N LEU A 136 -40.71 13.32 6.52
CA LEU A 136 -40.40 11.93 6.15
C LEU A 136 -40.48 11.08 7.41
N GLY A 137 -41.32 10.05 7.32
CA GLY A 137 -41.69 9.20 8.44
C GLY A 137 -40.54 8.42 9.08
N ALA A 138 -40.63 8.34 10.40
CA ALA A 138 -40.51 7.14 11.22
C ALA A 138 -39.58 6.04 10.69
N GLY A 139 -38.29 6.12 11.04
CA GLY A 139 -37.39 4.98 10.83
C GLY A 139 -35.89 5.21 11.00
N LEU A 140 -35.44 6.41 11.39
CA LEU A 140 -34.02 6.68 11.57
C LEU A 140 -33.84 7.59 12.79
N PRO A 141 -32.87 7.33 13.71
CA PRO A 141 -32.61 8.24 14.81
C PRO A 141 -32.18 9.58 14.23
N GLU A 142 -32.91 10.61 14.65
CA GLU A 142 -32.75 12.00 14.26
C GLU A 142 -31.30 12.44 14.50
N PRO A 143 -30.53 12.77 13.44
CA PRO A 143 -29.22 13.38 13.65
C PRO A 143 -29.46 14.78 14.25
N PRO A 144 -28.75 15.17 15.32
CA PRO A 144 -28.95 16.47 15.94
C PRO A 144 -28.76 17.56 14.89
N ALA A 145 -29.73 18.48 14.84
CA ALA A 145 -29.76 19.57 13.89
C ALA A 145 -28.41 20.29 13.90
N GLN A 146 -27.76 20.34 12.74
CA GLN A 146 -26.51 21.05 12.57
C GLN A 146 -26.83 22.55 12.60
N PRO A 147 -26.29 23.32 13.56
CA PRO A 147 -26.64 24.73 13.71
C PRO A 147 -26.19 25.50 12.47
N ALA A 148 -27.07 26.35 11.96
CA ALA A 148 -26.82 27.09 10.72
C ALA A 148 -25.82 28.24 10.93
N ASN A 149 -25.46 28.55 12.18
CA ASN A 149 -24.56 29.65 12.51
C ASN A 149 -23.78 29.39 13.81
N ALA A 150 -22.55 29.89 13.88
CA ALA A 150 -21.65 29.71 15.02
C ALA A 150 -22.16 30.39 16.31
N ASP A 151 -22.98 31.44 16.19
CA ASP A 151 -23.55 32.16 17.33
C ASP A 151 -24.58 31.32 18.12
N GLU A 152 -25.30 30.38 17.47
CA GLU A 152 -26.23 29.47 18.16
C GLU A 152 -25.49 28.46 19.04
N VAL A 153 -24.26 28.07 18.67
CA VAL A 153 -23.42 27.16 19.45
C VAL A 153 -22.93 27.84 20.73
N LEU A 154 -22.57 29.12 20.63
CA LEU A 154 -22.12 29.91 21.79
C LEU A 154 -23.25 30.17 22.78
N MET A 155 -24.47 30.40 22.28
CA MET A 155 -25.67 30.56 23.11
C MET A 155 -26.07 29.26 23.82
N SER A 156 -26.01 28.11 23.12
CA SER A 156 -26.33 26.81 23.72
C SER A 156 -25.31 26.38 24.79
N LEU A 157 -24.05 26.81 24.67
CA LEU A 157 -23.01 26.54 25.67
C LEU A 157 -23.18 27.41 26.92
N ALA A 158 -23.55 28.67 26.74
CA ALA A 158 -23.84 29.59 27.84
C ALA A 158 -25.05 29.15 28.68
N ASP A 159 -26.12 28.66 28.04
CA ASP A 159 -27.31 28.15 28.76
C ASP A 159 -27.02 26.88 29.57
N THR A 160 -26.01 26.08 29.20
CA THR A 160 -25.60 24.89 29.96
C THR A 160 -24.75 25.19 31.19
N GLU A 161 -24.15 26.38 31.31
CA GLU A 161 -23.36 26.75 32.50
C GLU A 161 -24.23 27.27 33.66
N ASP A 162 -25.49 27.67 33.41
CA ASP A 162 -26.43 28.15 34.43
C ASP A 162 -27.32 27.04 35.05
N ALA A 163 -27.05 25.76 34.74
CA ALA A 163 -27.80 24.61 35.25
C ALA A 163 -26.99 23.70 36.20
N ILE A 164 -26.16 24.29 37.06
CA ILE A 164 -25.54 23.62 38.24
C ILE A 164 -25.95 24.33 39.53
#